data_AF-A0A2S2E0Q1-F1
#
_entry.id   AF-A0A2S2E0Q1-F1
#
_cell.length_a   1.000
_cell.length_b   1.000
_cell.length_c   1.000
_cell.angle_alpha   90.00
_cell.angle_beta   90.00
_cell.angle_gamma   90.00
#
_symmetry.space_group_name_H-M   'P 1'
#
loop_
_entity.id
_entity.type
_entity.pdbx_description
1 polymer ?
#
loop_
_entity_poly.entity_id
_entity_poly.type
_entity_poly.pdbx_seq_one_letter_code
_entity_poly.pdbx_strand_id
1 'polypeptide(L)'
;MRKTAVTISVALGFCAATAQAGFMSSGWIESARFGYEGTVTRYADADLTTIVDEISISKRDLYLSASNNAQINDIDHAVAMGSWWFSTAVDDQGNPRGAGWGNTHGNTGAGFMQYYNYNDPLSTENGYTSQSQYQFSNFDGTHWTQFDYLLDVSNAAYADTYSRLSAPGNVDDSGLFHSLNVMLTATGLQGSEQGGWIVANGDPASVTGSLSGVFENTTDTNAGFYAFDFALNMDNWAYNNRDLLVGDEPYSQYSESRFAVSVPGPQSVLLLGLGLVGLILVRQRA
;
A
#
# COMPACT_ATOMS: atom_id res chain seq x y z
N MET A 1 -26.89 49.85 48.20
CA MET A 1 -25.76 49.11 47.60
C MET A 1 -26.27 47.74 47.15
N ARG A 2 -26.55 47.57 45.85
CA ARG A 2 -27.00 46.30 45.27
C ARG A 2 -25.79 45.57 44.70
N LYS A 3 -25.51 44.36 45.18
CA LYS A 3 -24.49 43.45 44.62
C LYS A 3 -25.16 42.67 43.49
N THR A 4 -24.71 42.89 42.26
CA THR A 4 -25.15 42.14 41.08
C THR A 4 -24.31 40.86 41.00
N ALA A 5 -24.93 39.71 41.22
CA ALA A 5 -24.30 38.41 40.99
C ALA A 5 -24.37 38.11 39.49
N VAL A 6 -23.20 37.96 38.85
CA VAL A 6 -23.08 37.51 37.47
C VAL A 6 -22.93 35.99 37.51
N THR A 7 -23.97 35.28 37.09
CA THR A 7 -23.93 33.83 36.91
C THR A 7 -23.36 33.54 35.53
N ILE A 8 -22.13 33.02 35.47
CA ILE A 8 -21.52 32.51 34.23
C ILE A 8 -21.90 31.04 34.11
N SER A 9 -22.89 30.74 33.28
CA SER A 9 -23.23 29.37 32.91
C SER A 9 -22.24 28.89 31.84
N VAL A 10 -21.26 28.06 32.24
CA VAL A 10 -20.39 27.36 31.29
C VAL A 10 -21.14 26.13 30.81
N ALA A 11 -21.70 26.22 29.60
CA ALA A 11 -22.24 25.06 28.89
C ALA A 11 -21.06 24.22 28.35
N LEU A 12 -20.73 23.14 29.05
CA LEU A 12 -19.84 22.09 28.56
C LEU A 12 -20.61 21.24 27.54
N GLY A 13 -20.62 21.68 26.28
CA GLY A 13 -21.05 20.84 25.17
C GLY A 13 -20.04 19.73 24.93
N PHE A 14 -20.37 18.49 25.32
CA PHE A 14 -19.66 17.30 24.89
C PHE A 14 -19.93 17.08 23.40
N CYS A 15 -19.17 17.73 22.53
CA CYS A 15 -19.01 17.26 21.16
C CYS A 15 -18.18 15.99 21.24
N ALA A 16 -18.80 14.82 21.08
CA ALA A 16 -18.09 13.59 20.76
C ALA A 16 -17.47 13.77 19.37
N ALA A 17 -16.31 14.42 19.32
CA ALA A 17 -15.45 14.39 18.15
C ALA A 17 -15.01 12.93 18.01
N THR A 18 -15.63 12.19 17.10
CA THR A 18 -15.00 10.98 16.56
C THR A 18 -13.75 11.48 15.85
N ALA A 19 -12.64 11.52 16.58
CA ALA A 19 -11.33 11.75 15.99
C ALA A 19 -11.15 10.64 14.96
N GLN A 20 -11.31 10.97 13.67
CA GLN A 20 -10.80 10.10 12.63
C GLN A 20 -9.30 10.02 12.88
N ALA A 21 -8.82 8.83 13.26
CA ALA A 21 -7.39 8.59 13.38
C ALA A 21 -6.77 8.99 12.04
N GLY A 22 -5.78 9.87 12.05
CA GLY A 22 -5.04 10.17 10.84
C GLY A 22 -4.25 8.94 10.38
N PHE A 23 -3.82 8.95 9.13
CA PHE A 23 -2.81 8.03 8.65
C PHE A 23 -1.58 8.02 9.57
N MET A 24 -1.12 6.81 9.89
CA MET A 24 0.07 6.55 10.69
C MET A 24 1.21 6.17 9.75
N SER A 25 2.42 6.64 10.05
CA SER A 25 3.64 6.23 9.34
C SER A 25 4.19 4.88 9.81
N SER A 26 3.53 4.22 10.78
CA SER A 26 3.99 2.96 11.36
C SER A 26 2.89 1.89 11.26
N GLY A 27 3.19 0.84 10.51
CA GLY A 27 2.23 -0.14 10.02
C GLY A 27 2.89 -1.19 9.13
N TRP A 28 2.12 -2.22 8.80
CA TRP A 28 2.46 -3.13 7.71
C TRP A 28 1.22 -3.61 6.97
N ILE A 29 1.42 -3.96 5.70
CA ILE A 29 0.47 -4.68 4.85
C ILE A 29 1.25 -5.75 4.11
N GLU A 30 0.68 -6.94 4.01
CA GLU A 30 1.19 -8.02 3.17
C GLU A 30 -0.02 -8.75 2.58
N SER A 31 -0.14 -8.79 1.26
CA SER A 31 -1.23 -9.50 0.61
C SER A 31 -0.91 -9.83 -0.84
N ALA A 32 -1.22 -11.06 -1.25
CA ALA A 32 -1.25 -11.49 -2.64
C ALA A 32 -2.68 -11.52 -3.21
N ARG A 33 -3.66 -10.96 -2.49
CA ARG A 33 -5.10 -11.07 -2.80
C ARG A 33 -5.58 -10.09 -3.84
N PHE A 34 -4.88 -8.98 -3.99
CA PHE A 34 -5.34 -7.87 -4.80
C PHE A 34 -5.11 -8.13 -6.29
N GLY A 35 -5.89 -7.47 -7.11
CA GLY A 35 -5.66 -7.36 -8.54
C GLY A 35 -5.74 -5.90 -8.98
N TYR A 36 -5.36 -5.67 -10.23
CA TYR A 36 -5.49 -4.36 -10.89
C TYR A 36 -5.85 -4.51 -12.36
N GLU A 37 -6.52 -3.51 -12.89
CA GLU A 37 -6.82 -3.36 -14.32
C GLU A 37 -6.98 -1.88 -14.68
N GLY A 38 -6.79 -1.52 -15.93
CA GLY A 38 -6.93 -0.14 -16.38
C GLY A 38 -6.18 0.13 -17.67
N THR A 39 -5.51 1.28 -17.74
CA THR A 39 -4.87 1.73 -18.99
C THR A 39 -3.45 2.20 -18.77
N VAL A 40 -2.62 2.00 -19.78
CA VAL A 40 -1.29 2.62 -19.90
C VAL A 40 -1.28 3.43 -21.19
N THR A 41 -0.95 4.72 -21.07
CA THR A 41 -0.74 5.61 -22.22
C THR A 41 0.75 5.79 -22.43
N ARG A 42 1.24 5.47 -23.63
CA ARG A 42 2.64 5.68 -24.02
C ARG A 42 2.78 7.05 -24.70
N TYR A 43 3.83 7.76 -24.35
CA TYR A 43 4.17 9.07 -24.89
C TYR A 43 5.53 9.07 -25.58
N ALA A 44 5.69 9.93 -26.59
CA ALA A 44 6.94 10.12 -27.31
C ALA A 44 7.93 11.01 -26.56
N ASP A 45 7.43 11.80 -25.59
CA ASP A 45 8.17 12.84 -24.90
C ASP A 45 7.93 12.79 -23.37
N ALA A 46 8.91 13.29 -22.62
CA ALA A 46 8.88 13.34 -21.16
C ALA A 46 7.82 14.30 -20.60
N ASP A 47 7.39 15.27 -21.42
CA ASP A 47 6.35 16.24 -21.05
C ASP A 47 4.93 15.63 -21.15
N LEU A 48 4.82 14.38 -21.59
CA LEU A 48 3.57 13.63 -21.74
C LEU A 48 2.56 14.33 -22.65
N THR A 49 3.05 14.93 -23.75
CA THR A 49 2.20 15.74 -24.66
C THR A 49 1.79 14.98 -25.92
N THR A 50 2.64 14.10 -26.44
CA THR A 50 2.40 13.36 -27.68
C THR A 50 2.10 11.90 -27.40
N ILE A 51 0.82 11.53 -27.42
CA ILE A 51 0.38 10.14 -27.26
C ILE A 51 0.83 9.32 -28.48
N VAL A 52 1.48 8.19 -28.20
CA VAL A 52 1.92 7.19 -29.17
C VAL A 52 0.93 6.03 -29.22
N ASP A 53 0.49 5.56 -28.04
CA ASP A 53 -0.33 4.36 -27.92
C ASP A 53 -1.15 4.38 -26.62
N GLU A 54 -2.27 3.67 -26.62
CA GLU A 54 -3.11 3.44 -25.44
C GLU A 54 -3.35 1.93 -25.29
N ILE A 55 -2.87 1.38 -24.18
CA ILE A 55 -2.83 -0.06 -23.95
C ILE A 55 -3.77 -0.38 -22.79
N SER A 56 -4.78 -1.19 -23.06
CA SER A 56 -5.70 -1.69 -22.02
C SER A 56 -5.08 -2.87 -21.30
N ILE A 57 -5.01 -2.80 -19.97
CA ILE A 57 -4.54 -3.85 -19.08
C ILE A 57 -5.73 -4.48 -18.39
N SER A 58 -6.00 -5.74 -18.68
CA SER A 58 -7.05 -6.51 -18.01
C SER A 58 -6.46 -7.38 -16.90
N LYS A 59 -7.11 -7.35 -15.73
CA LYS A 59 -7.00 -8.34 -14.63
C LYS A 59 -5.61 -8.91 -14.41
N ARG A 60 -4.77 -8.15 -13.72
CA ARG A 60 -3.45 -8.57 -13.24
C ARG A 60 -3.47 -8.81 -11.75
N ASP A 61 -2.75 -9.83 -11.28
CA ASP A 61 -2.57 -10.05 -9.85
C ASP A 61 -1.61 -8.99 -9.29
N LEU A 62 -1.84 -8.56 -8.04
CA LEU A 62 -0.97 -7.68 -7.29
C LEU A 62 -0.57 -8.34 -5.99
N TYR A 63 0.73 -8.36 -5.76
CA TYR A 63 1.30 -8.51 -4.44
C TYR A 63 1.70 -7.14 -3.91
N LEU A 64 1.24 -6.87 -2.71
CA LEU A 64 1.57 -5.67 -1.97
C LEU A 64 2.18 -6.09 -0.64
N SER A 65 3.42 -5.68 -0.40
CA SER A 65 4.10 -5.86 0.88
C SER A 65 4.79 -4.57 1.26
N ALA A 66 4.43 -3.97 2.38
CA ALA A 66 5.09 -2.80 2.89
C ALA A 66 5.13 -2.81 4.41
N SER A 67 6.28 -2.48 4.97
CA SER A 67 6.49 -2.32 6.41
C SER A 67 7.22 -1.01 6.64
N ASN A 68 6.78 -0.24 7.62
CA ASN A 68 7.47 0.97 8.06
C ASN A 68 7.40 1.06 9.58
N ASN A 69 8.55 1.14 10.25
CA ASN A 69 8.66 1.21 11.70
C ASN A 69 7.79 0.17 12.42
N ALA A 70 7.61 -1.02 11.82
CA ALA A 70 6.99 -2.14 12.49
C ALA A 70 8.02 -2.69 13.48
N GLN A 71 7.72 -2.72 14.78
CA GLN A 71 8.67 -3.24 15.78
C GLN A 71 8.86 -4.78 15.72
N ILE A 72 8.23 -5.43 14.75
CA ILE A 72 8.39 -6.85 14.44
C ILE A 72 9.60 -6.95 13.49
N ASN A 73 10.32 -8.07 13.49
CA ASN A 73 11.61 -8.29 12.79
C ASN A 73 11.63 -8.05 11.27
N ASP A 74 10.61 -7.43 10.69
CA ASP A 74 10.53 -7.09 9.28
C ASP A 74 11.28 -5.78 9.03
N ILE A 75 12.23 -5.85 8.11
CA ILE A 75 12.97 -4.69 7.64
C ILE A 75 11.98 -3.76 6.93
N ASP A 76 12.11 -2.45 7.11
CA ASP A 76 11.28 -1.49 6.38
C ASP A 76 11.43 -1.73 4.86
N HIS A 77 10.31 -1.77 4.16
CA HIS A 77 10.27 -2.05 2.72
C HIS A 77 8.97 -1.56 2.09
N ALA A 78 8.97 -1.43 0.77
CA ALA A 78 7.77 -1.17 -0.02
C ALA A 78 7.86 -1.93 -1.36
N VAL A 79 6.94 -2.86 -1.55
CA VAL A 79 6.85 -3.75 -2.70
C VAL A 79 5.43 -3.69 -3.24
N ALA A 80 5.30 -3.34 -4.51
CA ALA A 80 4.07 -3.41 -5.29
C ALA A 80 4.41 -4.04 -6.64
N MET A 81 4.07 -5.32 -6.82
CA MET A 81 4.47 -6.04 -8.02
C MET A 81 3.44 -7.08 -8.46
N GLY A 82 3.43 -7.40 -9.75
CA GLY A 82 2.68 -8.55 -10.24
C GLY A 82 3.19 -9.85 -9.63
N SER A 83 2.29 -10.74 -9.22
CA SER A 83 2.66 -12.02 -8.60
C SER A 83 3.31 -12.99 -9.62
N TRP A 84 4.63 -13.06 -9.65
CA TRP A 84 5.39 -13.88 -10.60
C TRP A 84 5.78 -15.27 -10.04
N TRP A 85 5.65 -15.50 -8.74
CA TRP A 85 5.99 -16.77 -8.09
C TRP A 85 4.89 -17.84 -8.17
N PHE A 86 3.68 -17.51 -8.62
CA PHE A 86 2.58 -18.47 -8.73
C PHE A 86 2.52 -19.12 -10.12
N SER A 87 2.34 -20.43 -10.14
CA SER A 87 2.04 -21.21 -11.34
C SER A 87 1.04 -22.32 -10.99
N THR A 88 0.35 -22.85 -11.98
CA THR A 88 -0.41 -24.11 -11.88
C THR A 88 0.21 -25.21 -12.76
N ALA A 89 1.30 -24.91 -13.47
CA ALA A 89 1.93 -25.84 -14.39
C ALA A 89 2.93 -26.74 -13.64
N VAL A 90 2.93 -28.02 -13.98
CA VAL A 90 3.88 -29.02 -13.50
C VAL A 90 4.54 -29.75 -14.67
N ASP A 91 5.72 -30.33 -14.45
CA ASP A 91 6.38 -31.22 -15.42
C ASP A 91 5.73 -32.62 -15.46
N ASP A 92 6.21 -33.49 -16.34
CA ASP A 92 5.72 -34.87 -16.46
C ASP A 92 5.98 -35.72 -15.20
N GLN A 93 6.78 -35.20 -14.26
CA GLN A 93 7.11 -35.80 -12.97
C GLN A 93 6.33 -35.14 -11.81
N GLY A 94 5.47 -34.15 -12.09
CA GLY A 94 4.68 -33.43 -11.09
C GLY A 94 5.41 -32.31 -10.37
N ASN A 95 6.63 -31.95 -10.78
CA ASN A 95 7.38 -30.84 -10.18
C ASN A 95 6.84 -29.49 -10.71
N PRO A 96 6.80 -28.42 -9.89
CA PRO A 96 6.38 -27.10 -10.34
C PRO A 96 7.16 -26.63 -11.58
N ARG A 97 6.46 -26.07 -12.57
CA ARG A 97 7.05 -25.42 -13.74
C ARG A 97 6.45 -24.04 -13.94
N GLY A 98 7.27 -23.10 -14.41
CA GLY A 98 6.82 -21.77 -14.78
C GLY A 98 6.47 -20.85 -13.61
N ALA A 99 6.70 -21.27 -12.36
CA ALA A 99 6.74 -20.36 -11.22
C ALA A 99 8.11 -19.69 -11.13
N GLY A 100 8.18 -18.51 -10.50
CA GLY A 100 9.45 -17.84 -10.23
C GLY A 100 10.01 -17.08 -11.43
N TRP A 101 11.32 -16.82 -11.43
CA TRP A 101 11.93 -15.83 -12.31
C TRP A 101 11.75 -16.26 -13.77
N GLY A 102 11.18 -15.39 -14.60
CA GLY A 102 10.85 -15.75 -15.99
C GLY A 102 9.58 -16.60 -16.10
N ASN A 103 8.65 -16.49 -15.16
CA ASN A 103 7.29 -17.00 -15.31
C ASN A 103 6.76 -16.61 -16.70
N THR A 104 6.30 -17.58 -17.47
CA THR A 104 5.77 -17.41 -18.84
C THR A 104 4.33 -17.93 -18.96
N HIS A 105 3.80 -18.49 -17.86
CA HIS A 105 2.52 -19.19 -17.82
C HIS A 105 1.60 -18.65 -16.71
N GLY A 106 1.96 -17.50 -16.12
CA GLY A 106 1.27 -16.80 -15.03
C GLY A 106 1.11 -15.30 -15.29
N ASN A 107 1.19 -14.48 -14.24
CA ASN A 107 0.82 -13.06 -14.27
C ASN A 107 1.83 -12.11 -14.99
N THR A 108 2.82 -12.66 -15.68
CA THR A 108 3.95 -11.98 -16.30
C THR A 108 3.71 -11.75 -17.80
N GLY A 109 2.82 -10.82 -18.14
CA GLY A 109 2.52 -10.42 -19.52
C GLY A 109 2.32 -8.91 -19.66
N ALA A 110 1.65 -8.47 -20.73
CA ALA A 110 1.29 -7.06 -20.94
C ALA A 110 0.60 -6.44 -19.71
N GLY A 111 1.15 -5.35 -19.19
CA GLY A 111 0.72 -4.69 -17.96
C GLY A 111 1.39 -5.20 -16.69
N PHE A 112 2.34 -6.14 -16.78
CA PHE A 112 3.14 -6.52 -15.62
C PHE A 112 3.93 -5.31 -15.12
N MET A 113 3.96 -5.14 -13.81
CA MET A 113 4.66 -4.06 -13.14
C MET A 113 5.39 -4.62 -11.93
N GLN A 114 6.53 -4.04 -11.62
CA GLN A 114 7.31 -4.34 -10.44
C GLN A 114 7.90 -3.07 -9.87
N TYR A 115 7.58 -2.80 -8.61
CA TYR A 115 8.32 -1.91 -7.74
C TYR A 115 8.72 -2.73 -6.51
N TYR A 116 10.02 -2.87 -6.28
CA TYR A 116 10.58 -3.72 -5.24
C TYR A 116 11.69 -2.98 -4.51
N ASN A 117 11.34 -2.17 -3.51
CA ASN A 117 12.32 -1.65 -2.56
C ASN A 117 12.33 -2.51 -1.30
N TYR A 118 13.40 -3.27 -1.13
CA TYR A 118 13.65 -4.08 0.06
C TYR A 118 14.98 -3.67 0.69
N ASN A 119 14.98 -3.42 2.00
CA ASN A 119 16.12 -2.96 2.82
C ASN A 119 16.54 -1.48 2.69
N ASP A 120 15.88 -0.64 1.89
CA ASP A 120 16.24 0.79 1.82
C ASP A 120 15.10 1.76 1.41
N PRO A 121 13.92 1.75 2.08
CA PRO A 121 12.78 2.58 1.66
C PRO A 121 12.96 4.09 1.91
N LEU A 122 14.01 4.50 2.64
CA LEU A 122 14.22 5.88 3.07
C LEU A 122 15.54 6.50 2.59
N SER A 123 16.27 5.86 1.66
CA SER A 123 17.46 6.49 1.08
C SER A 123 17.10 7.73 0.27
N THR A 124 17.20 8.87 0.95
CA THR A 124 17.23 10.19 0.35
C THR A 124 18.56 10.48 -0.33
N GLU A 125 19.56 9.58 -0.20
CA GLU A 125 20.93 9.78 -0.67
C GLU A 125 21.00 9.93 -2.20
N ASN A 126 20.02 9.35 -2.92
CA ASN A 126 19.90 9.44 -4.38
C ASN A 126 18.71 10.28 -4.86
N GLY A 127 18.03 11.06 -3.99
CA GLY A 127 16.86 11.86 -4.36
C GLY A 127 15.57 11.06 -4.60
N TYR A 128 15.58 9.78 -4.23
CA TYR A 128 14.46 8.85 -4.22
C TYR A 128 13.63 9.00 -2.94
N THR A 129 12.31 8.80 -3.02
CA THR A 129 11.43 8.75 -1.85
C THR A 129 10.41 7.64 -1.97
N SER A 130 10.17 6.90 -0.88
CA SER A 130 9.02 6.01 -0.74
C SER A 130 8.38 6.19 0.63
N GLN A 131 7.12 6.59 0.63
CA GLN A 131 6.38 6.89 1.86
C GLN A 131 5.14 5.99 1.94
N SER A 132 5.15 5.11 2.92
CA SER A 132 4.01 4.25 3.25
C SER A 132 3.24 4.81 4.44
N GLN A 133 1.92 4.88 4.31
CA GLN A 133 1.02 5.30 5.38
C GLN A 133 -0.13 4.31 5.54
N TYR A 134 -0.60 4.15 6.78
CA TYR A 134 -1.54 3.11 7.16
C TYR A 134 -2.60 3.62 8.12
N GLN A 135 -3.82 3.11 8.02
CA GLN A 135 -4.90 3.45 8.93
C GLN A 135 -5.88 2.29 9.09
N PHE A 136 -6.32 2.04 10.34
CA PHE A 136 -7.56 1.30 10.58
C PHE A 136 -8.71 2.26 10.88
N SER A 137 -9.88 1.94 10.36
CA SER A 137 -11.12 2.71 10.52
C SER A 137 -12.35 1.78 10.65
N ASN A 138 -13.52 2.36 10.91
CA ASN A 138 -14.80 1.66 11.06
C ASN A 138 -14.82 0.55 12.13
N PHE A 139 -14.62 0.95 13.40
CA PHE A 139 -14.81 0.05 14.54
C PHE A 139 -16.29 -0.29 14.73
N ASP A 140 -16.65 -1.57 14.69
CA ASP A 140 -18.05 -2.06 14.78
C ASP A 140 -18.52 -2.33 16.22
N GLY A 141 -17.66 -2.06 17.22
CA GLY A 141 -17.87 -2.41 18.62
C GLY A 141 -17.03 -3.62 19.07
N THR A 142 -16.51 -4.40 18.13
CA THR A 142 -15.62 -5.55 18.39
C THR A 142 -14.33 -5.49 17.58
N HIS A 143 -14.42 -5.16 16.29
CA HIS A 143 -13.29 -5.15 15.37
C HIS A 143 -13.22 -3.85 14.57
N TRP A 144 -12.00 -3.50 14.16
CA TRP A 144 -11.76 -2.53 13.09
C TRP A 144 -11.96 -3.22 11.74
N THR A 145 -12.91 -2.73 10.95
CA THR A 145 -13.38 -3.45 9.76
C THR A 145 -12.85 -2.91 8.43
N GLN A 146 -12.17 -1.77 8.45
CA GLN A 146 -11.56 -1.14 7.28
C GLN A 146 -10.09 -0.81 7.52
N PHE A 147 -9.25 -1.08 6.51
CA PHE A 147 -7.85 -0.69 6.46
C PHE A 147 -7.59 0.15 5.22
N ASP A 148 -6.92 1.29 5.41
CA ASP A 148 -6.52 2.19 4.34
C ASP A 148 -4.99 2.23 4.25
N TYR A 149 -4.47 2.19 3.03
CA TYR A 149 -3.05 2.22 2.72
C TYR A 149 -2.74 3.23 1.63
N LEU A 150 -1.67 3.99 1.83
CA LEU A 150 -1.10 4.90 0.85
C LEU A 150 0.38 4.56 0.65
N LEU A 151 0.82 4.55 -0.60
CA LEU A 151 2.21 4.50 -1.00
C LEU A 151 2.47 5.60 -2.01
N ASP A 152 3.38 6.51 -1.68
CA ASP A 152 3.86 7.54 -2.59
C ASP A 152 5.34 7.31 -2.88
N VAL A 153 5.67 7.12 -4.17
CA VAL A 153 7.02 6.85 -4.66
C VAL A 153 7.42 7.94 -5.65
N SER A 154 8.65 8.44 -5.54
CA SER A 154 9.22 9.35 -6.53
C SER A 154 10.68 9.01 -6.82
N ASN A 155 11.08 9.18 -8.10
CA ASN A 155 12.42 8.97 -8.61
C ASN A 155 13.02 7.57 -8.31
N ALA A 156 12.24 6.49 -8.44
CA ALA A 156 12.68 5.13 -8.12
C ALA A 156 13.33 4.44 -9.34
N ALA A 157 14.66 4.45 -9.39
CA ALA A 157 15.41 3.83 -10.48
C ALA A 157 15.57 2.31 -10.30
N TYR A 158 15.69 1.58 -11.41
CA TYR A 158 15.85 0.12 -11.42
C TYR A 158 17.04 -0.37 -10.59
N ALA A 159 18.17 0.35 -10.63
CA ALA A 159 19.38 -0.01 -9.90
C ALA A 159 19.17 -0.10 -8.37
N ASP A 160 18.19 0.65 -7.86
CA ASP A 160 17.92 0.78 -6.44
C ASP A 160 16.69 -0.05 -5.99
N THR A 161 15.72 -0.29 -6.90
CA THR A 161 14.37 -0.76 -6.52
C THR A 161 13.77 -1.81 -7.47
N TYR A 162 14.54 -2.37 -8.41
CA TYR A 162 14.06 -3.28 -9.45
C TYR A 162 12.75 -2.83 -10.12
N SER A 163 12.72 -1.58 -10.58
CA SER A 163 11.56 -0.92 -11.19
C SER A 163 11.28 -1.34 -12.64
N ARG A 164 10.11 -1.94 -12.89
CA ARG A 164 9.67 -2.44 -14.22
C ARG A 164 8.22 -2.07 -14.50
N LEU A 165 7.92 -1.75 -15.77
CA LEU A 165 6.57 -1.73 -16.33
C LEU A 165 6.61 -2.26 -17.77
N SER A 166 6.00 -3.40 -17.96
CA SER A 166 5.96 -4.17 -19.20
C SER A 166 4.60 -4.01 -19.88
N ALA A 167 4.30 -2.84 -20.45
CA ALA A 167 2.94 -2.54 -20.93
C ALA A 167 2.57 -3.19 -22.29
N PRO A 168 3.36 -3.05 -23.38
CA PRO A 168 3.00 -3.66 -24.68
C PRO A 168 3.20 -5.19 -24.71
N GLY A 169 4.04 -5.69 -23.81
CA GLY A 169 4.43 -7.09 -23.65
C GLY A 169 5.47 -7.19 -22.54
N ASN A 170 5.83 -8.40 -22.11
CA ASN A 170 6.82 -8.61 -21.06
C ASN A 170 8.13 -9.12 -21.66
N VAL A 171 9.09 -8.21 -21.86
CA VAL A 171 10.39 -8.49 -22.51
C VAL A 171 11.57 -8.05 -21.64
N ASP A 172 11.44 -8.24 -20.32
CA ASP A 172 12.41 -7.79 -19.32
C ASP A 172 12.63 -6.27 -19.32
N ASP A 173 11.53 -5.54 -19.47
CA ASP A 173 11.51 -4.08 -19.38
C ASP A 173 12.07 -3.61 -18.03
N SER A 174 12.86 -2.54 -18.07
CA SER A 174 13.50 -1.90 -16.91
C SER A 174 13.50 -0.39 -17.08
N GLY A 175 13.52 0.33 -15.97
CA GLY A 175 13.47 1.78 -16.02
C GLY A 175 13.33 2.48 -14.68
N LEU A 176 12.59 3.58 -14.70
CA LEU A 176 12.46 4.54 -13.61
C LEU A 176 10.99 4.86 -13.38
N PHE A 177 10.50 4.72 -12.15
CA PHE A 177 9.26 5.40 -11.75
C PHE A 177 9.58 6.84 -11.38
N HIS A 178 9.19 7.78 -12.25
CA HIS A 178 9.13 9.19 -11.91
C HIS A 178 8.14 9.41 -10.77
N SER A 179 7.00 8.73 -10.86
CA SER A 179 6.03 8.61 -9.78
C SER A 179 5.35 7.25 -9.79
N LEU A 180 4.99 6.76 -8.60
CA LEU A 180 4.06 5.65 -8.39
C LEU A 180 3.26 5.96 -7.13
N ASN A 181 1.94 5.97 -7.25
CA ASN A 181 1.00 6.20 -6.17
C ASN A 181 0.08 4.99 -6.04
N VAL A 182 -0.01 4.43 -4.84
CA VAL A 182 -0.97 3.36 -4.51
C VAL A 182 -1.90 3.89 -3.43
N MET A 183 -3.19 3.87 -3.71
CA MET A 183 -4.24 4.16 -2.74
C MET A 183 -5.13 2.94 -2.63
N LEU A 184 -5.30 2.41 -1.43
CA LEU A 184 -6.05 1.18 -1.20
C LEU A 184 -6.93 1.32 0.04
N THR A 185 -8.17 0.85 -0.08
CA THR A 185 -9.10 0.63 1.03
C THR A 185 -9.56 -0.83 0.99
N ALA A 186 -9.24 -1.60 2.02
CA ALA A 186 -9.68 -2.97 2.23
C ALA A 186 -10.75 -3.02 3.34
N THR A 187 -11.83 -3.77 3.13
CA THR A 187 -12.94 -3.86 4.10
C THR A 187 -13.30 -5.30 4.46
N GLY A 188 -14.10 -5.48 5.52
CA GLY A 188 -14.51 -6.79 6.03
C GLY A 188 -13.44 -7.47 6.88
N LEU A 189 -12.45 -6.72 7.34
CA LEU A 189 -11.37 -7.20 8.19
C LEU A 189 -11.85 -7.40 9.63
N GLN A 190 -11.12 -8.22 10.38
CA GLN A 190 -11.34 -8.43 11.82
C GLN A 190 -10.16 -7.86 12.62
N GLY A 191 -9.89 -6.58 12.46
CA GLY A 191 -8.79 -5.89 13.16
C GLY A 191 -9.02 -5.85 14.66
N SER A 192 -8.05 -6.28 15.46
CA SER A 192 -8.12 -6.31 16.93
C SER A 192 -6.87 -5.69 17.55
N GLU A 193 -7.03 -5.05 18.71
CA GLU A 193 -5.90 -4.46 19.43
C GLU A 193 -5.05 -5.56 20.10
N GLN A 194 -3.75 -5.59 19.79
CA GLN A 194 -2.78 -6.54 20.29
C GLN A 194 -1.45 -5.83 20.54
N GLY A 195 -1.06 -5.67 21.81
CA GLY A 195 0.27 -5.15 22.16
C GLY A 195 0.58 -3.74 21.64
N GLY A 196 -0.42 -2.85 21.59
CA GLY A 196 -0.26 -1.48 21.07
C GLY A 196 -0.39 -1.37 19.54
N TRP A 197 -0.87 -2.42 18.88
CA TRP A 197 -1.16 -2.45 17.44
C TRP A 197 -2.60 -2.84 17.21
N ILE A 198 -3.21 -2.36 16.14
CA ILE A 198 -4.41 -2.99 15.57
C ILE A 198 -3.92 -3.96 14.50
N VAL A 199 -4.28 -5.23 14.60
CA VAL A 199 -3.82 -6.30 13.70
C VAL A 199 -5.02 -7.05 13.13
N ALA A 200 -5.02 -7.29 11.81
CA ALA A 200 -5.95 -8.19 11.14
C ALA A 200 -5.16 -9.23 10.33
N ASN A 201 -5.55 -10.50 10.45
CA ASN A 201 -5.10 -11.58 9.58
C ASN A 201 -6.31 -12.14 8.82
N GLY A 202 -6.09 -12.60 7.61
CA GLY A 202 -7.12 -13.11 6.71
C GLY A 202 -7.46 -12.12 5.60
N ASP A 203 -8.02 -12.64 4.52
CA ASP A 203 -8.31 -11.86 3.32
C ASP A 203 -9.50 -10.90 3.51
N PRO A 204 -9.44 -9.68 2.94
CA PRO A 204 -10.55 -8.75 3.00
C PRO A 204 -11.75 -9.24 2.19
N ALA A 205 -12.94 -8.75 2.55
CA ALA A 205 -14.17 -9.02 1.80
C ALA A 205 -14.24 -8.20 0.49
N SER A 206 -13.66 -7.00 0.48
CA SER A 206 -13.52 -6.20 -0.74
C SER A 206 -12.31 -5.28 -0.65
N VAL A 207 -11.83 -4.86 -1.82
CA VAL A 207 -10.81 -3.82 -1.97
C VAL A 207 -11.28 -2.81 -3.02
N THR A 208 -10.96 -1.54 -2.79
CA THR A 208 -11.12 -0.46 -3.76
C THR A 208 -9.91 0.45 -3.70
N GLY A 209 -9.63 1.17 -4.77
CA GLY A 209 -8.50 2.08 -4.81
C GLY A 209 -7.91 2.21 -6.20
N SER A 210 -6.71 2.76 -6.27
CA SER A 210 -6.02 3.02 -7.52
C SER A 210 -4.52 2.80 -7.41
N LEU A 211 -3.91 2.44 -8.52
CA LEU A 211 -2.48 2.39 -8.71
C LEU A 211 -2.13 3.18 -9.98
N SER A 212 -1.41 4.29 -9.83
CA SER A 212 -1.16 5.22 -10.92
C SER A 212 0.24 5.83 -10.86
N GLY A 213 0.74 6.35 -11.98
CA GLY A 213 2.06 6.95 -12.01
C GLY A 213 2.61 7.18 -13.39
N VAL A 214 3.90 7.54 -13.43
CA VAL A 214 4.68 7.75 -14.65
C VAL A 214 5.94 6.91 -14.58
N PHE A 215 6.13 6.07 -15.57
CA PHE A 215 7.30 5.22 -15.74
C PHE A 215 8.05 5.59 -17.02
N GLU A 216 9.36 5.69 -16.94
CA GLU A 216 10.25 5.78 -18.10
C GLU A 216 10.89 4.42 -18.31
N ASN A 217 10.55 3.77 -19.41
CA ASN A 217 11.22 2.54 -19.83
C ASN A 217 12.49 2.91 -20.60
N THR A 218 13.62 2.38 -20.13
CA THR A 218 14.95 2.63 -20.73
C THR A 218 15.42 1.47 -21.60
N THR A 219 14.57 0.47 -21.83
CA THR A 219 14.88 -0.72 -22.62
C THR A 219 14.62 -0.45 -24.10
N ASP A 220 15.63 -0.64 -24.97
CA ASP A 220 15.59 -0.22 -26.39
C ASP A 220 14.30 -0.61 -27.15
N THR A 221 13.77 -1.81 -26.92
CA THR A 221 12.59 -2.33 -27.63
C THR A 221 11.30 -1.56 -27.30
N ASN A 222 11.17 -1.09 -26.06
CA ASN A 222 9.97 -0.44 -25.52
C ASN A 222 10.32 0.91 -24.88
N ALA A 223 11.36 1.60 -25.37
CA ALA A 223 11.79 2.85 -24.76
C ALA A 223 10.69 3.92 -24.84
N GLY A 224 10.55 4.72 -23.78
CA GLY A 224 9.63 5.85 -23.74
C GLY A 224 8.98 6.08 -22.38
N PHE A 225 8.02 7.01 -22.36
CA PHE A 225 7.31 7.42 -21.15
C PHE A 225 5.91 6.81 -21.12
N TYR A 226 5.51 6.31 -19.97
CA TYR A 226 4.27 5.56 -19.77
C TYR A 226 3.54 6.16 -18.57
N ALA A 227 2.38 6.77 -18.82
CA ALA A 227 1.46 7.11 -17.74
C ALA A 227 0.47 5.96 -17.56
N PHE A 228 0.28 5.50 -16.34
CA PHE A 228 -0.64 4.40 -16.05
C PHE A 228 -1.65 4.82 -14.99
N ASP A 229 -2.87 4.29 -15.13
CA ASP A 229 -3.96 4.44 -14.18
C ASP A 229 -4.72 3.12 -14.12
N PHE A 230 -4.61 2.44 -12.98
CA PHE A 230 -5.24 1.16 -12.72
C PHE A 230 -6.18 1.27 -11.53
N ALA A 231 -7.36 0.66 -11.65
CA ALA A 231 -8.25 0.41 -10.53
C ALA A 231 -7.85 -0.87 -9.80
N LEU A 232 -7.78 -0.79 -8.46
CA LEU A 232 -7.56 -1.96 -7.62
C LEU A 232 -8.86 -2.75 -7.44
N ASN A 233 -8.75 -4.07 -7.42
CA ASN A 233 -9.89 -4.98 -7.33
C ASN A 233 -9.52 -6.30 -6.62
N MET A 234 -10.53 -7.15 -6.41
CA MET A 234 -10.37 -8.50 -5.86
C MET A 234 -10.36 -9.59 -6.95
N ASP A 235 -10.22 -9.22 -8.22
CA ASP A 235 -10.13 -10.16 -9.34
C ASP A 235 -8.67 -10.58 -9.49
N ASN A 236 -8.32 -11.72 -8.89
CA ASN A 236 -6.95 -12.22 -8.83
C ASN A 236 -6.94 -13.70 -9.24
N TRP A 237 -6.19 -14.01 -10.29
CA TRP A 237 -6.05 -15.35 -10.84
C TRP A 237 -5.41 -16.30 -9.84
N ALA A 238 -4.32 -15.91 -9.17
CA ALA A 238 -3.65 -16.75 -8.20
C ALA A 238 -4.61 -17.18 -7.07
N TYR A 239 -5.40 -16.26 -6.54
CA TYR A 239 -6.39 -16.54 -5.50
C TYR A 239 -7.47 -17.53 -5.96
N ASN A 240 -7.95 -17.38 -7.19
CA ASN A 240 -8.92 -18.29 -7.78
C ASN A 240 -8.35 -19.71 -7.97
N ASN A 241 -7.03 -19.85 -8.05
CA ASN A 241 -6.33 -21.10 -8.23
C ASN A 241 -5.52 -21.51 -6.98
N ARG A 242 -5.72 -20.86 -5.83
CA ARG A 242 -4.84 -20.99 -4.65
C ARG A 242 -4.61 -22.42 -4.17
N ASP A 243 -5.61 -23.29 -4.32
CA ASP A 243 -5.54 -24.71 -3.93
C ASP A 243 -4.77 -25.58 -4.94
N LEU A 244 -4.45 -25.03 -6.11
CA LEU A 244 -3.73 -25.67 -7.22
C LEU A 244 -2.38 -25.01 -7.50
N LEU A 245 -2.02 -23.97 -6.74
CA LEU A 245 -0.76 -23.27 -6.95
C LEU A 245 0.41 -24.18 -6.60
N VAL A 246 1.42 -24.11 -7.45
CA VAL A 246 2.71 -24.75 -7.30
C VAL A 246 3.77 -23.68 -7.50
N GLY A 247 4.89 -23.80 -6.77
CA GLY A 247 6.00 -22.86 -6.88
C GLY A 247 7.25 -23.36 -6.19
N ASP A 248 8.35 -22.65 -6.39
CA ASP A 248 9.59 -22.89 -5.64
C ASP A 248 9.39 -22.40 -4.20
N GLU A 249 9.70 -23.27 -3.24
CA GLU A 249 9.76 -22.89 -1.81
C GLU A 249 10.71 -21.69 -1.62
N PRO A 250 10.35 -20.71 -0.77
CA PRO A 250 9.21 -20.70 0.16
C PRO A 250 7.88 -20.15 -0.42
N TYR A 251 7.82 -19.84 -1.72
CA TYR A 251 6.71 -19.10 -2.33
C TYR A 251 5.64 -20.00 -2.98
N SER A 252 5.66 -21.29 -2.64
CA SER A 252 4.81 -22.33 -3.22
C SER A 252 3.35 -22.24 -2.75
N GLN A 253 3.09 -21.52 -1.65
CA GLN A 253 1.77 -21.44 -1.02
C GLN A 253 1.27 -20.00 -1.02
N TYR A 254 -0.02 -19.86 -1.35
CA TYR A 254 -0.72 -18.60 -1.19
C TYR A 254 -0.84 -18.26 0.30
N SER A 255 -0.23 -17.16 0.74
CA SER A 255 -0.30 -16.70 2.12
C SER A 255 -1.57 -15.88 2.38
N GLU A 256 -2.12 -16.00 3.59
CA GLU A 256 -3.20 -15.13 4.04
C GLU A 256 -2.73 -13.67 4.13
N SER A 257 -3.63 -12.75 3.83
CA SER A 257 -3.36 -11.32 3.97
C SER A 257 -3.13 -10.92 5.44
N ARG A 258 -2.23 -9.95 5.67
CA ARG A 258 -1.86 -9.43 6.98
C ARG A 258 -1.84 -7.91 6.96
N PHE A 259 -2.42 -7.29 7.99
CA PHE A 259 -2.54 -5.85 8.11
C PHE A 259 -2.27 -5.43 9.55
N ALA A 260 -1.52 -4.36 9.74
CA ALA A 260 -1.46 -3.71 11.05
C ALA A 260 -1.13 -2.23 11.01
N VAL A 261 -1.54 -1.54 12.07
CA VAL A 261 -1.21 -0.14 12.34
C VAL A 261 -0.88 0.02 13.81
N SER A 262 0.13 0.83 14.13
CA SER A 262 0.42 1.17 15.51
C SER A 262 -0.72 2.01 16.10
N VAL A 263 -1.17 1.67 17.30
CA VAL A 263 -2.14 2.48 18.02
C VAL A 263 -1.41 3.77 18.46
N PRO A 264 -1.92 4.96 18.10
CA PRO A 264 -1.35 6.20 18.61
C PRO A 264 -1.27 6.13 20.13
N GLY A 265 -0.11 6.44 20.70
CA GLY A 265 0.05 6.53 22.16
C GLY A 265 -1.09 7.37 22.75
N PRO A 266 -1.61 7.01 23.94
CA PRO A 266 -2.82 7.62 24.46
C PRO A 266 -2.66 9.14 24.49
N GLN A 267 -3.56 9.85 23.81
CA GLN A 267 -3.59 11.32 23.76
C GLN A 267 -3.78 11.96 25.16
N SER A 268 -3.93 11.15 26.20
CA SER A 268 -3.94 11.55 27.60
C SER A 268 -2.71 12.41 27.97
N VAL A 269 -1.55 12.19 27.36
CA VAL A 269 -0.36 13.04 27.56
C VAL A 269 -0.58 14.47 27.02
N LEU A 270 -1.25 14.58 25.87
CA LEU A 270 -1.59 15.85 25.24
C LEU A 270 -2.67 16.59 26.05
N LEU A 271 -3.66 15.85 26.56
CA LEU A 271 -4.67 16.38 27.49
C LEU A 271 -4.06 16.81 28.84
N LEU A 272 -3.09 16.06 29.37
CA LEU A 272 -2.32 16.45 30.55
C LEU A 272 -1.51 17.72 30.30
N GLY A 273 -0.85 17.82 29.15
CA GLY A 273 -0.11 19.02 28.73
C GLY A 273 -1.01 20.24 28.62
N LEU A 274 -2.15 20.13 27.95
CA LEU A 274 -3.14 21.21 27.84
C LEU A 274 -3.75 21.57 29.20
N GLY A 275 -4.00 20.58 30.06
CA GLY A 275 -4.46 20.80 31.43
C GLY A 275 -3.45 21.59 32.28
N LEU A 276 -2.16 21.28 32.14
CA LEU A 276 -1.07 22.01 32.82
C LEU A 276 -0.91 23.44 32.28
N VAL A 277 -1.00 23.66 30.97
CA VAL A 277 -0.99 25.01 30.37
C VAL A 277 -2.18 25.83 30.87
N GLY A 278 -3.37 25.21 30.94
CA GLY A 278 -4.56 25.83 31.53
C GLY A 278 -4.34 26.28 32.98
N LEU A 279 -3.75 25.40 33.82
CA LEU A 279 -3.43 25.72 35.22
C LEU A 279 -2.44 26.89 35.37
N ILE A 280 -1.41 26.96 34.51
CA ILE A 280 -0.44 28.07 34.50
C ILE A 280 -1.13 29.39 34.15
N LEU A 281 -2.00 29.40 33.13
CA LEU A 281 -2.71 30.61 32.70
C LEU A 281 -3.71 31.11 33.76
N VAL A 282 -4.37 30.21 34.50
CA VAL A 282 -5.24 30.61 35.63
C VAL A 282 -4.41 31.21 36.77
N ARG A 283 -3.24 30.62 37.09
CA ARG A 283 -2.36 31.12 38.16
C ARG A 283 -1.77 32.50 37.86
N GLN A 284 -1.54 32.86 36.60
CA GLN A 284 -1.04 34.18 36.21
C GLN A 284 -2.09 35.30 36.27
N ARG A 285 -3.38 34.95 36.39
CA ARG A 285 -4.50 35.91 36.48
C ARG A 285 -5.00 36.15 37.90
N ALA A 286 -4.58 35.33 38.87
CA ALA A 286 -4.88 35.48 40.29
C ALA A 286 -3.76 36.25 41.00
#